data_AF-A0A851MLN0-F1
#
_entry.id   AF-A0A851MLN0-F1
#
_cell.length_a   1.000
_cell.length_b   1.000
_cell.length_c   1.000
_cell.angle_alpha   90.00
_cell.angle_beta   90.00
_cell.angle_gamma   90.00
#
_symmetry.space_group_name_H-M   'P 1'
#
loop_
_entity.id
_entity.type
_entity.pdbx_description
1 polymer ?
#
loop_
_entity_poly.entity_id
_entity_poly.type
_entity_poly.pdbx_seq_one_letter_code
_entity_poly.pdbx_strand_id
1 'polypeptide(L)'
;QDVAALEYRAPHLAAASLAFAFPEPPAGARLLDVACGTGLVARELHRRGFRCLHGVDGSAGMLERARHTGLYQELRQCVLGREPLPVPAEHYDAVTLVGALGEGQVPVTVLPELLRVTKPGGFLCLTTRSNPSNLRYKRELEAELGRLEGCGAWQKLLAQEVERWERATSEEESTQGTGYISGVVYLYQKCPIPPIKEG
;
A
#
# COMPACT_ATOMS: atom_id res chain seq x y z
N GLN A 1 -18.75 -2.29 -7.88
CA GLN A 1 -18.39 -2.63 -9.27
C GLN A 1 -17.55 -3.90 -9.27
N ASP A 2 -17.66 -4.70 -10.33
CA ASP A 2 -16.83 -5.89 -10.50
C ASP A 2 -15.40 -5.45 -10.85
N VAL A 3 -14.45 -5.70 -9.95
CA VAL A 3 -13.05 -5.29 -10.11
C VAL A 3 -12.38 -6.03 -11.28
N ALA A 4 -12.90 -7.21 -11.67
CA ALA A 4 -12.40 -7.94 -12.82
C ALA A 4 -12.63 -7.18 -14.14
N ALA A 5 -13.74 -6.44 -14.26
CA ALA A 5 -14.05 -5.65 -15.45
C ALA A 5 -13.11 -4.44 -15.63
N LEU A 6 -12.47 -4.00 -14.54
CA LEU A 6 -11.54 -2.87 -14.53
C LEU A 6 -10.12 -3.28 -14.93
N GLU A 7 -9.82 -4.57 -15.14
CA GLU A 7 -8.44 -5.04 -15.38
C GLU A 7 -7.45 -4.48 -14.34
N TYR A 8 -7.89 -4.40 -13.08
CA TYR A 8 -7.16 -3.69 -12.02
C TYR A 8 -5.91 -4.46 -11.59
N ARG A 9 -4.73 -3.92 -11.92
CA ARG A 9 -3.44 -4.62 -11.75
C ARG A 9 -2.68 -4.27 -10.47
N ALA A 10 -3.09 -3.22 -9.74
CA ALA A 10 -2.35 -2.76 -8.55
C ALA A 10 -2.08 -3.86 -7.51
N PRO A 11 -3.04 -4.73 -7.14
CA PRO A 11 -2.80 -5.74 -6.11
C PRO A 11 -1.73 -6.75 -6.53
N HIS A 12 -1.75 -7.14 -7.80
CA HIS A 12 -0.76 -8.06 -8.37
C HIS A 12 0.63 -7.45 -8.39
N LEU A 13 0.74 -6.19 -8.85
CA LEU A 13 2.00 -5.46 -8.94
C LEU A 13 2.60 -5.21 -7.55
N ALA A 14 1.80 -4.76 -6.58
CA ALA A 14 2.26 -4.55 -5.21
C ALA A 14 2.78 -5.84 -4.56
N ALA A 15 2.03 -6.94 -4.71
CA ALA A 15 2.45 -8.23 -4.21
C ALA A 15 3.72 -8.75 -4.92
N ALA A 16 3.90 -8.45 -6.22
CA ALA A 16 5.12 -8.75 -6.96
C ALA A 16 6.33 -7.98 -6.43
N SER A 17 6.18 -6.67 -6.22
CA SER A 17 7.23 -5.81 -5.69
C SER A 17 7.65 -6.24 -4.27
N LEU A 18 6.70 -6.61 -3.41
CA LEU A 18 7.03 -7.14 -2.09
C LEU A 18 7.73 -8.49 -2.13
N ALA A 19 7.32 -9.41 -3.00
CA ALA A 19 8.01 -10.69 -3.15
C ALA A 19 9.44 -10.54 -3.70
N PHE A 20 9.71 -9.49 -4.48
CA PHE A 20 11.08 -9.15 -4.88
C PHE A 20 11.91 -8.64 -3.69
N ALA A 21 11.30 -7.86 -2.80
CA ALA A 21 11.93 -7.35 -1.58
C ALA A 21 12.16 -8.43 -0.51
N PHE A 22 11.33 -9.48 -0.53
CA PHE A 22 11.41 -10.66 0.32
C PHE A 22 11.59 -11.92 -0.53
N PRO A 23 12.80 -12.22 -1.05
CA PRO A 23 13.04 -13.41 -1.85
C PRO A 23 12.73 -14.70 -1.09
N GLU A 24 13.03 -14.70 0.21
CA GLU A 24 12.66 -15.74 1.16
C GLU A 24 11.91 -15.07 2.33
N PRO A 25 10.58 -14.93 2.26
CA PRO A 25 9.82 -14.35 3.36
C PRO A 25 9.97 -15.27 4.58
N PRO A 26 10.42 -14.74 5.74
CA PRO A 26 10.55 -15.55 6.95
C PRO A 26 9.25 -16.29 7.25
N ALA A 27 9.34 -17.53 7.72
CA ALA A 27 8.19 -18.23 8.27
C ALA A 27 7.61 -17.38 9.40
N GLY A 28 6.43 -16.79 9.17
CA GLY A 28 5.78 -15.89 10.12
C GLY A 28 6.02 -14.38 9.90
N ALA A 29 6.55 -13.95 8.75
CA ALA A 29 6.59 -12.54 8.40
C ALA A 29 5.17 -11.93 8.47
N ARG A 30 5.01 -10.88 9.26
CA ARG A 30 3.74 -10.21 9.52
C ARG A 30 3.54 -9.07 8.54
N LEU A 31 2.45 -9.12 7.78
CA LEU A 31 2.09 -8.07 6.83
C LEU A 31 0.81 -7.38 7.27
N LEU A 32 0.80 -6.05 7.17
CA LEU A 32 -0.40 -5.24 7.34
C LEU A 32 -0.86 -4.71 5.98
N ASP A 33 -2.10 -5.02 5.61
CA ASP A 33 -2.77 -4.49 4.44
C ASP A 33 -3.69 -3.34 4.85
N VAL A 34 -3.26 -2.11 4.55
CA VAL A 34 -3.95 -0.87 4.91
C VAL A 34 -4.84 -0.43 3.76
N ALA A 35 -6.10 -0.10 4.07
CA ALA A 35 -7.19 0.02 3.09
C ALA A 35 -7.40 -1.30 2.33
N CYS A 36 -7.49 -2.42 3.07
CA CYS A 36 -7.49 -3.76 2.49
C CYS A 36 -8.69 -4.05 1.57
N GLY A 37 -9.74 -3.23 1.66
CA GLY A 37 -10.97 -3.38 0.88
C GLY A 37 -11.53 -4.79 1.02
N THR A 38 -11.74 -5.46 -0.10
CA THR A 38 -12.31 -6.82 -0.14
C THR A 38 -11.24 -7.92 -0.16
N GLY A 39 -9.97 -7.57 0.11
CA GLY A 39 -8.88 -8.53 0.24
C GLY A 39 -8.18 -8.95 -1.05
N LEU A 40 -8.12 -8.08 -2.07
CA LEU A 40 -7.45 -8.40 -3.34
C LEU A 40 -5.94 -8.55 -3.18
N VAL A 41 -5.30 -7.67 -2.39
CA VAL A 41 -3.87 -7.75 -2.10
C VAL A 41 -3.54 -9.02 -1.33
N ALA A 42 -4.34 -9.37 -0.32
CA ALA A 42 -4.16 -10.62 0.43
C ALA A 42 -4.21 -11.87 -0.47
N ARG A 43 -5.08 -11.91 -1.48
CA ARG A 43 -5.12 -13.03 -2.44
C ARG A 43 -3.79 -13.18 -3.20
N GLU A 44 -3.26 -12.06 -3.69
CA GLU A 44 -1.98 -12.06 -4.43
C GLU A 44 -0.79 -12.39 -3.53
N LEU A 45 -0.75 -11.85 -2.30
CA LEU A 45 0.26 -12.18 -1.31
C LEU A 45 0.20 -13.66 -0.90
N HIS A 46 -1.00 -14.21 -0.72
CA HIS A 46 -1.17 -15.62 -0.37
C HIS A 46 -0.67 -16.54 -1.49
N ARG A 47 -0.92 -16.21 -2.77
CA ARG A 47 -0.35 -16.96 -3.90
C ARG A 47 1.18 -16.98 -3.90
N ARG A 48 1.82 -16.00 -3.26
CA ARG A 48 3.27 -15.83 -3.17
C ARG A 48 3.89 -16.37 -1.87
N GLY A 49 3.10 -17.10 -1.06
CA GLY A 49 3.61 -17.76 0.15
C GLY A 49 3.47 -16.96 1.44
N PHE A 50 3.01 -15.70 1.40
CA PHE A 50 2.71 -14.96 2.62
C PHE A 50 1.47 -15.53 3.32
N ARG A 51 1.54 -15.70 4.64
CA ARG A 51 0.48 -16.35 5.41
C ARG A 51 -0.05 -15.53 6.58
N CYS A 52 0.77 -14.66 7.17
CA CYS A 52 0.37 -13.83 8.31
C CYS A 52 0.00 -12.42 7.82
N LEU A 53 -1.28 -12.23 7.51
CA LEU A 53 -1.88 -11.04 6.96
C LEU A 53 -2.89 -10.45 7.95
N HIS A 54 -2.67 -9.21 8.35
CA HIS A 54 -3.65 -8.39 9.07
C HIS A 54 -4.19 -7.33 8.12
N GLY A 55 -5.47 -6.98 8.25
CA GLY A 55 -6.11 -5.98 7.39
C GLY A 55 -6.76 -4.86 8.19
N VAL A 56 -6.70 -3.65 7.64
CA VAL A 56 -7.39 -2.46 8.16
C VAL A 56 -8.16 -1.80 7.03
N ASP A 57 -9.43 -1.46 7.26
CA ASP A 57 -10.24 -0.70 6.31
C ASP A 57 -11.27 0.18 7.05
N GLY A 58 -11.70 1.29 6.43
CA GLY A 58 -12.71 2.17 7.01
C GLY A 58 -14.14 1.64 6.86
N SER A 59 -14.38 0.76 5.89
CA SER A 59 -15.70 0.25 5.54
C SER A 59 -15.98 -1.13 6.17
N ALA A 60 -16.94 -1.16 7.10
CA ALA A 60 -17.43 -2.42 7.69
C ALA A 60 -17.90 -3.42 6.62
N GLY A 61 -18.55 -2.96 5.56
CA GLY A 61 -19.01 -3.82 4.45
C GLY A 61 -17.87 -4.41 3.63
N MET A 62 -16.76 -3.68 3.47
CA MET A 62 -15.55 -4.21 2.83
C MET A 62 -14.86 -5.24 3.73
N LEU A 63 -14.74 -4.95 5.03
CA LEU A 63 -14.18 -5.89 6.02
C LEU A 63 -14.97 -7.19 6.10
N GLU A 64 -16.29 -7.13 5.99
CA GLU A 64 -17.10 -8.34 5.95
C GLU A 64 -16.75 -9.20 4.73
N ARG A 65 -16.62 -8.60 3.55
CA ARG A 65 -16.18 -9.32 2.35
C ARG A 65 -14.73 -9.83 2.46
N ALA A 66 -13.83 -9.06 3.07
CA ALA A 66 -12.46 -9.50 3.33
C ALA A 66 -12.42 -10.71 4.27
N ARG A 67 -13.27 -10.72 5.32
CA ARG A 67 -13.41 -11.85 6.26
C ARG A 67 -13.81 -13.13 5.55
N HIS A 68 -14.74 -13.06 4.59
CA HIS A 68 -15.18 -14.21 3.79
C HIS A 68 -14.07 -14.81 2.90
N THR A 69 -12.96 -14.11 2.69
CA THR A 69 -11.82 -14.70 1.97
C THR A 69 -11.08 -15.75 2.80
N GLY A 70 -11.16 -15.69 4.13
CA GLY A 70 -10.40 -16.55 5.04
C GLY A 70 -8.88 -16.29 5.03
N LEU A 71 -8.42 -15.20 4.41
CA LEU A 71 -6.98 -14.93 4.21
C LEU A 71 -6.34 -14.07 5.30
N TYR A 72 -7.15 -13.35 6.09
CA TYR A 72 -6.67 -12.47 7.15
C TYR A 72 -6.82 -13.14 8.52
N GLN A 73 -5.78 -13.06 9.35
CA GLN A 73 -5.85 -13.50 10.75
C GLN A 73 -6.54 -12.45 11.63
N GLU A 74 -6.36 -11.17 11.31
CA GLU A 74 -6.99 -10.05 12.01
C GLU A 74 -7.53 -9.03 11.01
N LEU A 75 -8.71 -8.51 11.31
CA LEU A 75 -9.34 -7.41 10.58
C LEU A 75 -9.81 -6.35 11.56
N ARG A 76 -9.43 -5.10 11.33
CA ARG A 76 -9.77 -3.96 12.20
C ARG A 76 -10.38 -2.84 11.38
N GLN A 77 -11.42 -2.20 11.91
CA GLN A 77 -12.02 -1.03 11.28
C GLN A 77 -11.29 0.24 11.73
N CYS A 78 -10.86 1.08 10.77
CA CYS A 78 -10.21 2.36 11.05
C CYS A 78 -10.34 3.29 9.85
N VAL A 79 -10.74 4.55 10.08
CA VAL A 79 -10.74 5.58 9.04
C VAL A 79 -9.35 6.20 8.95
N LEU A 80 -8.66 5.91 7.85
CA LEU A 80 -7.26 6.30 7.64
C LEU A 80 -7.10 7.83 7.52
N GLY A 81 -6.03 8.35 8.12
CA GLY A 81 -5.71 9.78 8.08
C GLY A 81 -6.51 10.64 9.06
N ARG A 82 -7.47 10.07 9.79
CA ARG A 82 -8.19 10.72 10.91
C ARG A 82 -7.72 10.21 12.26
N GLU A 83 -7.55 8.91 12.36
CA GLU A 83 -7.17 8.22 13.59
C GLU A 83 -5.87 7.43 13.38
N PRO A 84 -5.05 7.23 14.43
CA PRO A 84 -3.91 6.33 14.38
C PRO A 84 -4.36 4.90 14.03
N LEU A 85 -3.51 4.15 13.34
CA LEU A 85 -3.80 2.75 13.06
C LEU A 85 -3.92 1.97 14.40
N PRO A 86 -4.97 1.15 14.60
CA PRO A 86 -5.25 0.45 15.86
C PRO A 86 -4.38 -0.80 16.03
N VAL A 87 -3.07 -0.63 15.82
CA VAL A 87 -2.04 -1.66 15.85
C VAL A 87 -0.76 -1.08 16.50
N PRO A 88 0.04 -1.92 17.17
CA PRO A 88 1.27 -1.47 17.82
C PRO A 88 2.30 -0.93 16.82
N ALA A 89 3.20 -0.09 17.31
CA ALA A 89 4.36 0.36 16.55
C ALA A 89 5.30 -0.82 16.26
N GLU A 90 6.07 -0.71 15.17
CA GLU A 90 7.17 -1.60 14.81
C GLU A 90 6.81 -3.10 14.86
N HIS A 91 5.63 -3.43 14.34
CA HIS A 91 5.05 -4.75 14.47
C HIS A 91 5.10 -5.57 13.17
N TYR A 92 5.08 -4.88 12.03
CA TYR A 92 4.95 -5.51 10.72
C TYR A 92 6.26 -5.51 9.95
N ASP A 93 6.57 -6.64 9.34
CA ASP A 93 7.73 -6.82 8.45
C ASP A 93 7.47 -6.17 7.09
N ALA A 94 6.20 -6.09 6.67
CA ALA A 94 5.79 -5.29 5.53
C ALA A 94 4.43 -4.62 5.72
N VAL A 95 4.23 -3.46 5.12
CA VAL A 95 2.97 -2.72 5.09
C VAL A 95 2.60 -2.40 3.66
N THR A 96 1.37 -2.73 3.25
CA THR A 96 0.81 -2.34 1.95
C THR A 96 -0.24 -1.26 2.11
N LEU A 97 -0.26 -0.30 1.17
CA LEU A 97 -1.39 0.60 0.98
C LEU A 97 -1.62 0.75 -0.53
N VAL A 98 -2.60 -0.01 -1.03
CA VAL A 98 -2.82 -0.22 -2.47
C VAL A 98 -4.19 0.31 -2.86
N GLY A 99 -4.24 1.16 -3.89
CA GLY A 99 -5.49 1.66 -4.45
C GLY A 99 -6.26 2.70 -3.63
N ALA A 100 -5.69 3.21 -2.54
CA ALA A 100 -6.38 4.17 -1.66
C ALA A 100 -5.64 5.51 -1.44
N LEU A 101 -4.34 5.61 -1.81
CA LEU A 101 -3.64 6.90 -1.86
C LEU A 101 -4.09 7.66 -3.11
N GLY A 102 -5.08 8.53 -2.95
CA GLY A 102 -5.62 9.35 -4.02
C GLY A 102 -6.48 10.51 -3.53
N GLU A 103 -6.75 11.44 -4.43
CA GLU A 103 -7.59 12.62 -4.19
C GLU A 103 -8.97 12.19 -3.64
N GLY A 104 -9.40 12.79 -2.53
CA GLY A 104 -10.66 12.46 -1.85
C GLY A 104 -10.71 11.09 -1.15
N GLN A 105 -9.61 10.34 -1.13
CA GLN A 105 -9.50 9.03 -0.47
C GLN A 105 -8.62 9.16 0.79
N VAL A 106 -7.49 8.44 0.85
CA VAL A 106 -6.59 8.49 2.00
C VAL A 106 -5.62 9.67 1.85
N PRO A 107 -5.52 10.59 2.82
CA PRO A 107 -4.60 11.72 2.73
C PRO A 107 -3.13 11.29 2.90
N VAL A 108 -2.21 12.08 2.36
CA VAL A 108 -0.75 11.87 2.44
C VAL A 108 -0.25 11.86 3.90
N THR A 109 -0.99 12.48 4.82
CA THR A 109 -0.71 12.49 6.27
C THR A 109 -0.77 11.11 6.93
N VAL A 110 -1.20 10.05 6.21
CA VAL A 110 -1.13 8.67 6.71
C VAL A 110 0.30 8.11 6.76
N LEU A 111 1.24 8.65 5.96
CA LEU A 111 2.57 8.07 5.79
C LEU A 111 3.37 7.90 7.10
N PRO A 112 3.38 8.86 8.05
CA PRO A 112 4.01 8.67 9.35
C PRO A 112 3.45 7.49 10.15
N GLU A 113 2.14 7.23 10.06
CA GLU A 113 1.53 6.07 10.73
C GLU A 113 1.95 4.75 10.09
N LEU A 114 2.09 4.70 8.76
CA LEU A 114 2.63 3.52 8.07
C LEU A 114 4.08 3.25 8.52
N LEU A 115 4.90 4.30 8.62
CA LEU A 115 6.27 4.21 9.16
C LEU A 115 6.29 3.75 10.62
N ARG A 116 5.37 4.25 11.46
CA ARG A 116 5.29 3.88 12.88
C ARG A 116 5.07 2.39 13.05
N VAL A 117 4.14 1.79 12.30
CA VAL A 117 3.75 0.38 12.46
C VAL A 117 4.71 -0.59 11.77
N THR A 118 5.51 -0.11 10.81
CA THR A 118 6.54 -0.90 10.14
C THR A 118 7.77 -1.09 11.04
N LYS A 119 8.31 -2.30 11.11
CA LYS A 119 9.56 -2.58 11.83
C LYS A 119 10.75 -1.83 11.21
N PRO A 120 11.78 -1.47 11.99
CA PRO A 120 13.09 -1.12 11.46
C PRO A 120 13.59 -2.17 10.45
N GLY A 121 13.98 -1.76 9.25
CA GLY A 121 14.37 -2.67 8.16
C GLY A 121 13.20 -3.33 7.41
N GLY A 122 11.95 -3.13 7.85
CA GLY A 122 10.74 -3.61 7.18
C GLY A 122 10.38 -2.79 5.95
N PHE A 123 9.43 -3.27 5.15
CA PHE A 123 9.13 -2.71 3.83
C PHE A 123 7.75 -2.05 3.76
N LEU A 124 7.64 -1.03 2.93
CA LEU A 124 6.38 -0.38 2.61
C LEU A 124 6.15 -0.42 1.11
N CYS A 125 5.01 -0.96 0.68
CA CYS A 125 4.60 -0.95 -0.72
C CYS A 125 3.33 -0.12 -0.90
N LEU A 126 3.46 0.95 -1.68
CA LEU A 126 2.44 1.98 -1.85
C LEU A 126 2.11 2.11 -3.32
N THR A 127 0.85 2.42 -3.64
CA THR A 127 0.47 2.71 -5.02
C THR A 127 -0.41 3.93 -5.13
N THR A 128 -0.29 4.68 -6.23
CA THR A 128 -1.23 5.76 -6.58
C THR A 128 -1.51 5.76 -8.08
N ARG A 129 -2.66 6.31 -8.49
CA ARG A 129 -3.02 6.48 -9.90
C ARG A 129 -2.38 7.74 -10.47
N SER A 130 -2.26 7.79 -11.79
CA SER A 130 -1.74 8.92 -12.56
C SER A 130 -2.79 9.51 -13.53
N ASN A 131 -4.08 9.32 -13.23
CA ASN A 131 -5.18 9.93 -13.98
C ASN A 131 -5.29 11.45 -13.69
N PRO A 132 -5.85 12.25 -14.60
CA PRO A 132 -5.82 13.72 -14.51
C PRO A 132 -6.31 14.30 -13.17
N SER A 133 -7.41 13.76 -12.61
CA SER A 133 -7.97 14.24 -11.34
C SER A 133 -7.08 13.92 -10.12
N ASN A 134 -6.15 12.98 -10.24
CA ASN A 134 -5.26 12.58 -9.15
C ASN A 134 -3.86 13.23 -9.21
N LEU A 135 -3.55 14.00 -10.27
CA LEU A 135 -2.19 14.54 -10.48
C LEU A 135 -1.75 15.51 -9.38
N ARG A 136 -2.67 16.30 -8.82
CA ARG A 136 -2.35 17.19 -7.69
C ARG A 136 -1.94 16.38 -6.46
N TYR A 137 -2.79 15.42 -6.07
CA TYR A 137 -2.52 14.49 -4.99
C TYR A 137 -1.19 13.75 -5.19
N LYS A 138 -0.93 13.21 -6.40
CA LYS A 138 0.32 12.50 -6.70
C LYS A 138 1.54 13.37 -6.43
N ARG A 139 1.52 14.64 -6.83
CA ARG A 139 2.64 15.58 -6.56
C ARG A 139 2.85 15.81 -5.07
N GLU A 140 1.77 15.96 -4.30
CA GLU A 140 1.85 16.10 -2.84
C GLU A 140 2.41 14.83 -2.19
N LEU A 141 1.91 13.66 -2.62
CA LEU A 141 2.41 12.37 -2.18
C LEU A 141 3.92 12.24 -2.46
N GLU A 142 4.36 12.50 -3.69
CA GLU A 142 5.77 12.38 -4.08
C GLU A 142 6.67 13.36 -3.33
N ALA A 143 6.19 14.57 -3.03
CA ALA A 143 6.91 15.53 -2.20
C ALA A 143 7.11 15.00 -0.77
N GLU A 144 6.08 14.45 -0.14
CA GLU A 144 6.19 13.87 1.21
C GLU A 144 7.03 12.60 1.22
N LEU A 145 6.88 11.75 0.19
CA LEU A 145 7.72 10.56 0.03
C LEU A 145 9.21 10.92 -0.06
N GLY A 146 9.53 11.97 -0.83
CA GLY A 146 10.88 12.52 -0.96
C GLY A 146 11.38 13.18 0.33
N ARG A 147 10.51 13.87 1.08
CA ARG A 147 10.86 14.46 2.38
C ARG A 147 11.26 13.39 3.40
N LEU A 148 10.49 12.32 3.50
CA LEU A 148 10.75 11.18 4.40
C LEU A 148 12.02 10.42 4.02
N GLU A 149 12.30 10.30 2.73
CA GLU A 149 13.58 9.76 2.25
C GLU A 149 14.75 10.69 2.60
N GLY A 150 14.60 12.00 2.36
CA GLY A 150 15.64 13.00 2.65
C GLY A 150 16.00 13.14 4.12
N CYS A 151 15.07 12.86 5.03
CA CYS A 151 15.35 12.82 6.48
C CYS A 151 15.79 11.44 6.98
N GLY A 152 15.98 10.47 6.08
CA GLY A 152 16.46 9.13 6.42
C GLY A 152 15.43 8.23 7.12
N ALA A 153 14.12 8.50 6.99
CA ALA A 153 13.10 7.64 7.57
C ALA A 153 12.99 6.29 6.83
N TRP A 154 13.26 6.30 5.53
CA TRP A 154 13.32 5.11 4.68
C TRP A 154 14.27 5.32 3.50
N GLN A 155 14.56 4.24 2.79
CA GLN A 155 15.25 4.25 1.51
C GLN A 155 14.29 3.74 0.43
N LYS A 156 14.24 4.41 -0.72
CA LYS A 156 13.50 3.93 -1.89
C LYS A 156 14.25 2.79 -2.57
N LEU A 157 13.52 1.72 -2.81
CA LEU A 157 14.02 0.56 -3.55
C LEU A 157 13.45 0.51 -4.97
N LEU A 158 12.20 0.95 -5.14
CA LEU A 158 11.52 0.99 -6.43
C LEU A 158 10.57 2.19 -6.50
N ALA A 159 10.55 2.82 -7.66
CA ALA A 159 9.43 3.63 -8.13
C ALA A 159 9.20 3.26 -9.59
N GLN A 160 8.11 2.54 -9.85
CA GLN A 160 7.80 2.02 -11.18
C GLN A 160 6.49 2.63 -11.67
N GLU A 161 6.60 3.48 -12.68
CA GLU A 161 5.44 3.88 -13.50
C GLU A 161 4.96 2.67 -14.29
N VAL A 162 3.65 2.46 -14.30
CA VAL A 162 3.01 1.34 -14.96
C VAL A 162 1.86 1.86 -15.82
N GLU A 163 2.02 1.63 -17.11
CA GLU A 163 0.96 1.83 -18.09
C GLU A 163 -0.13 0.75 -17.94
N ARG A 164 -1.36 1.12 -18.33
CA ARG A 164 -2.52 0.22 -18.27
C ARG A 164 -2.67 -0.40 -16.88
N TRP A 165 -2.79 0.48 -15.88
CA TRP A 165 -2.98 0.15 -14.48
C TRP A 165 -4.36 -0.45 -14.21
N GLU A 166 -5.36 0.17 -14.83
CA GLU A 166 -6.76 -0.25 -14.87
C GLU A 166 -7.45 0.41 -16.06
N ARG A 167 -8.53 -0.20 -16.52
CA ARG A 167 -9.40 0.34 -17.57
C ARG A 167 -10.10 1.59 -17.04
N ALA A 168 -10.03 2.68 -17.80
CA ALA A 168 -10.70 3.92 -17.44
C ALA A 168 -12.22 3.74 -17.54
N THR A 169 -12.98 4.38 -16.64
CA THR A 169 -14.45 4.33 -16.71
C THR A 169 -15.03 5.45 -17.57
N SER A 170 -14.22 6.46 -17.90
CA SER A 170 -14.53 7.52 -18.86
C SER A 170 -13.27 7.99 -19.60
N GLU A 171 -13.44 8.75 -20.68
CA GLU A 171 -12.31 9.31 -21.44
C GLU A 171 -11.51 10.33 -20.62
N GLU A 172 -12.18 11.11 -19.75
CA GLU A 172 -11.54 12.12 -18.91
C GLU A 172 -10.62 11.52 -17.85
N GLU A 173 -10.90 10.30 -17.41
CA GLU A 173 -10.01 9.57 -16.50
C GLU A 173 -8.84 8.93 -17.23
N SER A 174 -8.92 8.75 -18.55
CA SER A 174 -7.87 8.07 -19.30
C SER A 174 -6.58 8.87 -19.32
N THR A 175 -5.47 8.19 -19.00
CA THR A 175 -4.14 8.72 -19.20
C THR A 175 -3.84 8.78 -20.69
N GLN A 176 -3.72 10.01 -21.21
CA GLN A 176 -3.40 10.31 -22.61
C GLN A 176 -4.35 9.67 -23.65
N GLY A 177 -5.63 9.50 -23.31
CA GLY A 177 -6.63 9.00 -24.26
C GLY A 177 -6.44 7.54 -24.68
N THR A 178 -5.71 6.75 -23.89
CA THR A 178 -5.42 5.33 -24.17
C THR A 178 -6.58 4.37 -23.86
N GLY A 179 -7.65 4.87 -23.23
CA GLY A 179 -8.72 4.06 -22.63
C GLY A 179 -8.34 3.42 -21.29
N TYR A 180 -7.13 3.70 -20.78
CA TYR A 180 -6.63 3.21 -19.50
C TYR A 180 -6.17 4.34 -18.60
N ILE A 181 -6.15 4.07 -17.30
CA ILE A 181 -5.47 4.86 -16.28
C ILE A 181 -4.06 4.25 -16.10
N SER A 182 -3.03 5.09 -15.98
CA SER A 182 -1.69 4.69 -15.53
C SER A 182 -1.55 4.86 -14.02
N GLY A 183 -0.52 4.28 -13.41
CA GLY A 183 -0.25 4.43 -11.99
C GLY A 183 1.20 4.12 -11.63
N VAL A 184 1.52 4.21 -10.34
CA VAL A 184 2.87 3.99 -9.83
C VAL A 184 2.84 2.99 -8.70
N VAL A 185 3.82 2.08 -8.69
CA VAL A 185 4.19 1.31 -7.51
C VAL A 185 5.44 1.93 -6.89
N TYR A 186 5.38 2.22 -5.59
CA TYR A 186 6.55 2.56 -4.80
C TYR A 186 6.86 1.44 -3.81
N LEU A 187 8.14 1.15 -3.64
CA LEU A 187 8.65 0.25 -2.62
C LEU A 187 9.75 0.96 -1.84
N TYR A 188 9.58 1.00 -0.52
CA TYR A 188 10.52 1.58 0.42
C TYR A 188 10.93 0.56 1.47
N GLN A 189 12.11 0.72 2.02
CA GLN A 189 12.56 0.02 3.23
C GLN A 189 12.76 1.02 4.34
N LYS A 190 12.07 0.84 5.48
CA LYS A 190 12.24 1.69 6.66
C LYS A 190 13.68 1.60 7.15
N CYS A 191 14.34 2.74 7.29
CA CYS A 191 15.70 2.78 7.80
C CYS A 191 15.72 2.29 9.26
N PRO A 192 16.71 1.50 9.66
CA PRO A 192 16.93 1.22 11.06
C PRO A 192 17.13 2.54 11.83
N ILE A 193 16.52 2.67 13.01
CA ILE A 193 16.94 3.73 13.93
C ILE A 193 18.42 3.43 14.25
N PRO A 194 19.36 4.35 13.98
CA PRO A 194 20.74 4.11 14.37
C PRO A 194 20.76 3.86 15.90
N PRO A 195 21.45 2.83 16.40
CA PRO A 195 21.57 2.64 17.83
C PRO A 195 22.08 3.94 18.44
N ILE A 196 21.43 4.40 19.52
CA ILE A 196 21.94 5.51 20.32
C ILE A 196 23.35 5.11 20.71
N LYS A 197 24.36 5.83 20.21
CA LYS A 197 25.70 5.71 20.77
C LYS A 197 25.58 6.19 22.20
N GLU A 198 25.53 5.27 23.17
CA GLU A 198 25.81 5.59 24.55
C GLU A 198 27.20 6.24 24.57
N GLY A 199 27.21 7.52 24.94
CA GLY A 199 28.43 8.29 25.19
C GLY A 199 28.79 8.25 26.67
#